data_AF-A0A3N1QXC8-F1
#
_entry.id   AF-A0A3N1QXC8-F1
#
_cell.length_a   1.000
_cell.length_b   1.000
_cell.length_c   1.000
_cell.angle_alpha   90.00
_cell.angle_beta   90.00
_cell.angle_gamma   90.00
#
_symmetry.space_group_name_H-M   'P 1'
#
loop_
_entity.id
_entity.type
_entity.pdbx_description
1 polymer ?
#
loop_
_entity_poly.entity_id
_entity_poly.type
_entity_poly.pdbx_seq_one_letter_code
_entity_poly.pdbx_strand_id
1 'polypeptide(L)'
;MGGSLMFRQFSWSLITATFLLVGCASHADDEEMYVTASALTKVSSALEAAVYFDTPPEGLQDRELLEFATKHDPSLLEPFDNFILKANYVDRHGVVLVCDELGRKALMKDLGCTAKLDKPYWDSTEVVPCRINPPSTVNCPVTE
;
A
#
# COMPACT_ATOMS: atom_id res chain seq x y z
N MET A 1 64.49 11.58 44.93
CA MET A 1 64.17 12.45 43.77
C MET A 1 64.18 11.57 42.53
N GLY A 2 63.01 11.12 42.11
CA GLY A 2 62.81 10.29 40.92
C GLY A 2 61.55 10.79 40.23
N GLY A 3 61.70 11.24 38.99
CA GLY A 3 60.59 11.74 38.19
C GLY A 3 59.74 10.63 37.61
N SER A 4 58.55 11.00 37.15
CA SER A 4 58.02 10.66 35.82
C SER A 4 56.67 11.37 35.62
N LEU A 5 56.57 12.13 34.54
CA LEU A 5 55.30 12.47 33.91
C LEU A 5 54.58 11.19 33.50
N MET A 6 53.26 11.10 33.71
CA MET A 6 52.36 10.64 32.64
C MET A 6 50.89 10.95 32.97
N PHE A 7 50.41 12.04 32.39
CA PHE A 7 49.01 12.39 32.28
C PHE A 7 48.42 11.57 31.12
N ARG A 8 47.91 10.36 31.39
CA ARG A 8 47.16 9.56 30.41
C ARG A 8 46.43 8.42 31.10
N GLN A 9 45.12 8.58 31.30
CA GLN A 9 44.10 7.54 31.15
C GLN A 9 42.72 8.16 31.47
N PHE A 10 42.29 9.19 30.73
CA PHE A 10 40.85 9.46 30.60
C PHE A 10 40.35 8.56 29.47
N SER A 11 40.17 7.28 29.81
CA SER A 11 39.71 6.25 28.88
C SER A 11 38.31 6.61 28.40
N TRP A 12 38.25 7.01 27.13
CA TRP A 12 37.11 6.91 26.20
C TRP A 12 36.06 5.87 26.62
N SER A 13 35.04 6.27 27.38
CA SER A 13 33.83 5.47 27.57
C SER A 13 32.55 6.32 27.56
N LEU A 14 32.65 7.54 27.04
CA LEU A 14 31.51 8.30 26.53
C LEU A 14 31.76 8.46 25.03
N ILE A 15 30.89 7.86 24.21
CA ILE A 15 30.67 7.96 22.74
C ILE A 15 30.52 6.55 22.17
N THR A 16 29.39 5.90 22.46
CA THR A 16 28.81 4.85 21.61
C THR A 16 27.29 4.89 21.77
N ALA A 17 26.74 6.10 21.63
CA ALA A 17 25.33 6.32 21.40
C ALA A 17 25.19 6.81 19.97
N THR A 18 24.92 5.93 18.99
CA THR A 18 24.23 6.27 17.74
C THR A 18 23.89 5.03 16.91
N PHE A 19 22.61 4.65 16.96
CA PHE A 19 21.78 4.15 15.85
C PHE A 19 22.44 3.29 14.76
N LEU A 20 22.38 1.97 14.94
CA LEU A 20 22.32 1.01 13.82
C LEU A 20 20.88 0.46 13.72
N LEU A 21 19.93 1.33 13.41
CA LEU A 21 18.67 0.91 12.79
C LEU A 21 18.88 0.98 11.28
N VAL A 22 19.69 0.06 10.76
CA VAL A 22 19.70 -0.23 9.32
C VAL A 22 18.39 -0.94 9.04
N GLY A 23 17.36 -0.16 8.67
CA GLY A 23 16.12 -0.72 8.17
C GLY A 23 16.42 -1.46 6.88
N CYS A 24 16.16 -2.77 6.83
CA CYS A 24 16.12 -3.49 5.57
C CYS A 24 15.09 -2.80 4.68
N ALA A 25 15.55 -2.16 3.61
CA ALA A 25 14.67 -1.82 2.50
C ALA A 25 14.24 -3.16 1.88
N SER A 26 13.06 -3.66 2.26
CA SER A 26 12.46 -4.81 1.61
C SER A 26 12.22 -4.45 0.15
N HIS A 27 12.94 -5.11 -0.74
CA HIS A 27 12.63 -5.09 -2.16
C HIS A 27 11.39 -5.98 -2.34
N ALA A 28 10.39 -5.50 -3.07
CA ALA A 28 9.25 -6.33 -3.41
C ALA A 28 9.71 -7.42 -4.39
N ASP A 29 9.23 -8.64 -4.22
CA ASP A 29 9.50 -9.73 -5.17
C ASP A 29 8.59 -9.56 -6.40
N ASP A 30 9.17 -9.53 -7.61
CA ASP A 30 8.41 -9.21 -8.81
C ASP A 30 7.35 -10.28 -9.12
N GLU A 31 7.67 -11.55 -8.89
CA GLU A 31 6.73 -12.65 -9.10
C GLU A 31 5.53 -12.53 -8.16
N GLU A 32 5.78 -12.32 -6.86
CA GLU A 32 4.74 -12.02 -5.88
C GLU A 32 3.89 -10.82 -6.32
N MET A 33 4.51 -9.72 -6.74
CA MET A 33 3.78 -8.50 -7.14
C MET A 33 2.91 -8.71 -8.37
N TYR A 34 3.32 -9.53 -9.34
CA TYR A 34 2.46 -9.86 -10.49
C TYR A 34 1.25 -10.70 -10.09
N VAL A 35 1.40 -11.63 -9.15
CA VAL A 35 0.28 -12.41 -8.59
C VAL A 35 -0.67 -11.49 -7.84
N THR A 36 -0.15 -10.62 -6.97
CA THR A 36 -0.94 -9.62 -6.22
C THR A 36 -1.66 -8.65 -7.15
N ALA A 37 -1.01 -8.21 -8.24
CA ALA A 37 -1.64 -7.37 -9.26
C ALA A 37 -2.82 -8.05 -9.95
N SER A 38 -2.69 -9.34 -10.29
CA SER A 38 -3.78 -10.13 -10.87
C SER A 38 -4.92 -10.36 -9.89
N ALA A 39 -4.63 -10.51 -8.60
CA ALA A 39 -5.67 -10.54 -7.57
C ALA A 39 -6.37 -9.18 -7.45
N LEU A 40 -5.62 -8.08 -7.57
CA LEU A 40 -6.15 -6.73 -7.36
C LEU A 40 -7.18 -6.38 -8.43
N THR A 41 -6.96 -6.76 -9.69
CA THR A 41 -7.94 -6.52 -10.75
C THR A 41 -9.28 -7.23 -10.50
N LYS A 42 -9.28 -8.34 -9.76
CA LYS A 42 -10.52 -9.03 -9.35
C LYS A 42 -11.24 -8.28 -8.22
N VAL A 43 -10.50 -7.83 -7.21
CA VAL A 43 -11.07 -7.04 -6.11
C VAL A 43 -11.60 -5.70 -6.60
N SER A 44 -10.85 -5.00 -7.45
CA SER A 44 -11.27 -3.71 -8.00
C SER A 44 -12.47 -3.84 -8.93
N SER A 45 -12.54 -4.88 -9.76
CA SER A 45 -13.73 -5.15 -10.60
C SER A 45 -14.96 -5.54 -9.77
N ALA A 46 -14.78 -6.28 -8.67
CA ALA A 46 -15.86 -6.53 -7.72
C ALA A 46 -16.35 -5.23 -7.07
N LEU A 47 -15.42 -4.34 -6.66
CA LEU A 47 -15.76 -3.03 -6.13
C LEU A 47 -16.50 -2.18 -7.17
N GLU A 48 -15.99 -2.11 -8.40
CA GLU A 48 -16.61 -1.39 -9.51
C GLU A 48 -18.05 -1.85 -9.74
N ALA A 49 -18.29 -3.16 -9.79
CA ALA A 49 -19.62 -3.72 -9.92
C ALA A 49 -20.53 -3.35 -8.73
N ALA A 50 -20.02 -3.49 -7.50
CA ALA A 50 -20.78 -3.20 -6.29
C ALA A 50 -21.19 -1.71 -6.19
N VAL A 51 -20.28 -0.79 -6.53
CA VAL A 51 -20.59 0.65 -6.50
C VAL A 51 -21.50 1.09 -7.65
N TYR A 52 -21.49 0.35 -8.76
CA TYR A 52 -22.35 0.61 -9.90
C TYR A 52 -23.77 0.07 -9.72
N PHE A 53 -23.92 -1.15 -9.19
CA PHE A 53 -25.21 -1.87 -9.13
C PHE A 53 -25.86 -1.89 -7.75
N ASP A 54 -25.09 -2.02 -6.66
CA ASP A 54 -25.64 -2.33 -5.33
C ASP A 54 -25.75 -1.10 -4.40
N THR A 55 -25.12 0.02 -4.77
CA THR A 55 -25.08 1.28 -4.00
C THR A 55 -24.63 1.07 -2.54
N PRO A 56 -23.32 1.22 -2.25
CA PRO A 56 -22.79 1.08 -0.90
C PRO A 56 -23.49 2.02 0.08
N PRO A 57 -23.77 1.57 1.33
CA PRO A 57 -24.13 2.46 2.42
C PRO A 57 -23.20 3.67 2.52
N GLU A 58 -23.76 4.84 2.82
CA GLU A 58 -22.99 6.08 2.94
C GLU A 58 -21.86 5.94 3.97
N GLY A 59 -20.67 6.42 3.59
CA GLY A 59 -19.50 6.48 4.48
C GLY A 59 -18.64 5.22 4.51
N LEU A 60 -19.00 4.15 3.79
CA LEU A 60 -18.14 2.97 3.64
C LEU A 60 -16.86 3.32 2.87
N GLN A 61 -15.73 2.89 3.41
CA GLN A 61 -14.40 3.12 2.84
C GLN A 61 -13.45 2.00 3.25
N ASP A 62 -12.27 1.96 2.61
CA ASP A 62 -11.19 1.03 2.92
C ASP A 62 -11.68 -0.42 3.04
N ARG A 63 -11.34 -1.11 4.14
CA ARG A 63 -11.65 -2.52 4.34
C ARG A 63 -13.15 -2.80 4.32
N GLU A 64 -13.96 -1.95 4.95
CA GLU A 64 -15.41 -2.17 5.06
C GLU A 64 -16.09 -2.08 3.69
N LEU A 65 -15.62 -1.17 2.83
CA LEU A 65 -16.10 -1.07 1.45
C LEU A 65 -15.71 -2.29 0.62
N LEU A 66 -14.50 -2.82 0.80
CA LEU A 66 -14.06 -4.02 0.11
C LEU A 66 -14.83 -5.26 0.59
N GLU A 67 -15.08 -5.39 1.89
CA GLU A 67 -15.90 -6.47 2.44
C GLU A 67 -17.34 -6.42 1.93
N PHE A 68 -17.91 -5.21 1.76
CA PHE A 68 -19.18 -5.03 1.08
C PHE A 68 -19.13 -5.54 -0.37
N ALA A 69 -18.12 -5.11 -1.13
CA ALA A 69 -17.97 -5.46 -2.53
C ALA A 69 -17.70 -6.96 -2.77
N THR A 70 -16.98 -7.61 -1.87
CA THR A 70 -16.62 -9.04 -1.98
C THR A 70 -17.54 -9.93 -1.15
N LYS A 71 -18.71 -9.46 -0.70
CA LYS A 71 -19.63 -10.23 0.15
C LYS A 71 -19.99 -11.61 -0.44
N HIS A 72 -20.08 -11.71 -1.76
CA HIS A 72 -20.40 -12.95 -2.47
C HIS A 72 -19.20 -13.90 -2.61
N ASP A 73 -17.98 -13.38 -2.54
CA ASP A 73 -16.74 -14.16 -2.57
C ASP A 73 -15.65 -13.49 -1.71
N PRO A 74 -15.69 -13.67 -0.37
CA PRO A 74 -14.71 -13.06 0.53
C PRO A 74 -13.27 -13.53 0.29
N SER A 75 -13.08 -14.68 -0.38
CA SER A 75 -11.76 -15.24 -0.66
C SER A 75 -10.91 -14.34 -1.57
N LEU A 76 -11.55 -13.42 -2.31
CA LEU A 76 -10.87 -12.41 -3.12
C LEU A 76 -9.93 -11.52 -2.30
N LEU A 77 -10.14 -11.39 -0.99
CA LEU A 77 -9.31 -10.57 -0.11
C LEU A 77 -8.12 -11.31 0.51
N GLU A 78 -8.12 -12.65 0.51
CA GLU A 78 -7.04 -13.47 1.11
C GLU A 78 -5.64 -13.18 0.57
N PRO A 79 -5.43 -12.91 -0.74
CA PRO A 79 -4.10 -12.57 -1.27
C PRO A 79 -3.50 -11.28 -0.66
N PHE A 80 -4.31 -10.51 0.07
CA PHE A 80 -3.94 -9.21 0.63
C PHE A 80 -3.78 -9.21 2.14
N ASP A 81 -3.74 -10.37 2.80
CA ASP A 81 -3.67 -10.46 4.27
C ASP A 81 -2.44 -9.77 4.87
N ASN A 82 -1.33 -9.73 4.12
CA ASN A 82 -0.10 -9.05 4.53
C ASN A 82 -0.05 -7.57 4.08
N PHE A 83 -1.07 -7.07 3.39
CA PHE A 83 -1.07 -5.72 2.82
C PHE A 83 -2.10 -4.83 3.50
N ILE A 84 -1.81 -3.52 3.50
CA ILE A 84 -2.82 -2.53 3.85
C ILE A 84 -3.58 -2.15 2.58
N LEU A 85 -4.89 -2.36 2.59
CA LEU A 85 -5.77 -1.95 1.51
C LEU A 85 -6.44 -0.61 1.85
N LYS A 86 -6.46 0.29 0.86
CA LYS A 86 -7.31 1.48 0.86
C LYS A 86 -8.31 1.39 -0.28
N ALA A 87 -9.52 1.84 -0.03
CA ALA A 87 -10.59 1.81 -1.00
C ALA A 87 -11.51 3.00 -0.86
N ASN A 88 -11.97 3.51 -1.99
CA ASN A 88 -12.96 4.58 -2.06
C ASN A 88 -13.74 4.45 -3.37
N TYR A 89 -14.76 5.28 -3.54
CA TYR A 89 -15.46 5.39 -4.80
C TYR A 89 -15.96 6.81 -5.04
N VAL A 90 -15.96 7.24 -6.30
CA VAL A 90 -16.49 8.53 -6.73
C VAL A 90 -17.22 8.31 -8.06
N ASP A 91 -18.39 8.93 -8.22
CA ASP A 91 -19.20 8.83 -9.44
C ASP A 91 -19.46 7.39 -9.90
N ARG A 92 -19.70 6.48 -8.94
CA ARG A 92 -19.89 5.04 -9.17
C ARG A 92 -18.69 4.33 -9.83
N HIS A 93 -17.50 4.88 -9.64
CA HIS A 93 -16.25 4.20 -9.97
C HIS A 93 -15.45 3.92 -8.71
N GLY A 94 -15.01 2.67 -8.59
CA GLY A 94 -14.17 2.21 -7.49
C GLY A 94 -12.72 2.67 -7.65
N VAL A 95 -12.01 2.74 -6.53
CA VAL A 95 -10.55 2.83 -6.52
C VAL A 95 -10.02 1.99 -5.37
N VAL A 96 -9.06 1.13 -5.68
CA VAL A 96 -8.35 0.29 -4.70
C VAL A 96 -6.86 0.58 -4.78
N LEU A 97 -6.24 0.74 -3.61
CA LEU A 97 -4.81 0.95 -3.44
C LEU A 97 -4.28 -0.15 -2.52
N VAL A 98 -3.24 -0.85 -2.96
CA VAL A 98 -2.48 -1.79 -2.14
C VAL A 98 -1.26 -1.07 -1.62
N CYS A 99 -1.04 -1.12 -0.32
CA CYS A 99 0.12 -0.53 0.35
C CYS A 99 1.01 -1.60 0.97
N ASP A 100 2.26 -1.25 1.26
CA ASP A 100 3.13 -2.11 2.05
C ASP A 100 2.51 -2.44 3.42
N GLU A 101 3.01 -3.49 4.06
CA GLU A 101 2.49 -4.01 5.33
C GLU A 101 2.43 -2.93 6.45
N LEU A 102 3.27 -1.91 6.32
CA LEU A 102 3.39 -0.78 7.26
C LEU A 102 2.58 0.45 6.84
N GLY A 103 1.93 0.44 5.67
CA GLY A 103 1.07 1.52 5.19
C GLY A 103 1.84 2.81 4.90
N ARG A 104 3.14 2.70 4.61
CA ARG A 104 4.03 3.83 4.34
C ARG A 104 3.98 4.24 2.88
N LYS A 105 3.93 3.25 1.98
CA LYS A 105 3.92 3.49 0.53
C LYS A 105 2.89 2.63 -0.18
N ALA A 106 2.36 3.15 -1.28
CA ALA A 106 1.55 2.40 -2.22
C ALA A 106 2.44 1.51 -3.10
N LEU A 107 1.97 0.30 -3.37
CA LEU A 107 2.60 -0.68 -4.25
C LEU A 107 1.87 -0.77 -5.59
N MET A 108 0.55 -0.57 -5.61
CA MET A 108 -0.24 -0.58 -6.83
C MET A 108 -1.62 0.06 -6.61
N LYS A 109 -2.21 0.58 -7.68
CA LYS A 109 -3.55 1.17 -7.71
C LYS A 109 -4.33 0.60 -8.90
N ASP A 110 -5.63 0.38 -8.68
CA ASP A 110 -6.56 -0.03 -9.73
C ASP A 110 -7.95 0.59 -9.56
N LEU A 111 -8.63 0.88 -10.67
CA LEU A 111 -9.97 1.43 -10.71
C LEU A 111 -11.05 0.38 -11.08
N GLY A 112 -10.68 -0.85 -11.48
CA GLY A 112 -11.62 -1.93 -11.76
C GLY A 112 -12.41 -1.83 -13.07
N CYS A 113 -12.40 -0.67 -13.71
CA CYS A 113 -13.09 -0.41 -14.97
C CYS A 113 -12.40 -0.99 -16.22
N THR A 114 -11.18 -1.53 -16.08
CA THR A 114 -10.49 -2.28 -17.16
C THR A 114 -9.88 -3.58 -16.63
N ALA A 115 -9.54 -4.51 -17.53
CA ALA A 115 -8.90 -5.76 -17.16
C ALA A 115 -7.40 -5.62 -16.81
N LYS A 116 -6.79 -4.46 -17.10
CA LYS A 116 -5.36 -4.22 -16.88
C LYS A 116 -5.19 -3.39 -15.61
N LEU A 117 -4.19 -3.75 -14.81
CA LEU A 117 -3.76 -2.92 -13.69
C LEU A 117 -3.43 -1.49 -14.14
N ASP A 118 -4.04 -0.49 -13.50
CA ASP A 118 -3.84 0.92 -13.84
C ASP A 118 -2.44 1.44 -13.53
N LYS A 119 -1.94 1.21 -12.30
CA LYS A 119 -0.66 1.75 -11.84
C LYS A 119 0.13 0.74 -11.00
N PRO A 120 1.18 0.12 -11.57
CA PRO A 120 2.17 -0.63 -10.82
C PRO A 120 3.21 0.31 -10.20
N TYR A 121 3.27 0.43 -8.88
CA TYR A 121 4.24 1.29 -8.18
C TYR A 121 5.39 0.52 -7.55
N TRP A 122 5.33 -0.82 -7.46
CA TRP A 122 6.29 -1.63 -6.71
C TRP A 122 7.73 -1.55 -7.26
N ASP A 123 7.88 -1.44 -8.59
CA ASP A 123 9.16 -1.24 -9.30
C ASP A 123 9.42 0.25 -9.63
N SER A 124 8.65 1.16 -9.04
CA SER A 124 8.87 2.60 -9.22
C SER A 124 9.97 3.10 -8.29
N THR A 125 10.79 4.01 -8.81
CA THR A 125 11.72 4.81 -7.99
C THR A 125 11.00 5.91 -7.19
N GLU A 126 9.76 6.21 -7.55
CA GLU A 126 8.92 7.19 -6.85
C GLU A 126 8.19 6.54 -5.67
N VAL A 127 8.33 7.14 -4.48
CA VAL A 127 7.57 6.73 -3.29
C VAL A 127 6.19 7.39 -3.29
N VAL A 128 5.19 6.62 -3.69
CA VAL A 128 3.79 7.07 -3.67
C VAL A 128 3.21 6.88 -2.26
N PRO A 129 2.63 7.91 -1.61
CA PRO A 129 2.03 7.77 -0.28
C PRO A 129 0.84 6.79 -0.27
N CYS A 130 0.68 6.04 0.83
CA CYS A 130 -0.48 5.16 1.04
C CYS A 130 -1.75 5.96 1.39
N ARG A 131 -2.31 6.68 0.43
CA ARG A 131 -3.60 7.38 0.56
C ARG A 131 -4.23 7.62 -0.80
N ILE A 132 -5.55 7.55 -0.85
CA ILE A 132 -6.33 7.99 -2.01
C ILE A 132 -6.58 9.49 -1.83
N ASN A 133 -5.93 10.34 -2.62
CA ASN A 133 -6.15 11.79 -2.55
C ASN A 133 -5.85 12.52 -3.88
N PRO A 134 -6.86 13.11 -4.54
CA PRO A 134 -8.29 12.77 -4.48
C PRO A 134 -8.59 11.45 -5.21
N PRO A 135 -9.74 10.79 -4.97
CA PRO A 135 -10.21 9.72 -5.85
C PRO A 135 -10.40 10.30 -7.25
N SER A 136 -10.00 9.55 -8.28
CA SER A 136 -9.99 10.02 -9.66
C SER A 136 -10.36 8.88 -10.59
N THR A 137 -11.26 9.17 -11.52
CA THR A 137 -11.83 8.24 -12.51
C THR A 137 -11.22 8.42 -13.90
N VAL A 138 -10.08 9.11 -14.01
CA VAL A 138 -9.49 9.56 -15.30
C VAL A 138 -9.17 8.40 -16.27
N ASN A 139 -9.01 7.17 -15.78
CA ASN A 139 -8.79 6.00 -16.65
C ASN A 139 -10.06 5.17 -16.91
N CYS A 140 -11.19 5.52 -16.30
CA CYS A 140 -12.47 4.88 -16.56
C CYS A 140 -13.20 5.61 -17.70
N PRO A 141 -13.97 4.89 -18.53
CA PRO A 141 -14.83 5.52 -19.53
C PRO A 141 -15.89 6.39 -18.85
N VAL A 142 -16.15 7.56 -19.42
CA VAL A 142 -17.20 8.47 -18.93
C VAL A 142 -18.57 7.85 -19.23
N THR A 143 -19.42 7.72 -18.23
CA THR A 143 -20.81 7.33 -18.42
C THR A 143 -21.62 8.52 -18.96
N GLU A 144 -22.15 8.41 -20.19
CA GLU A 144 -23.09 9.38 -20.78
C GLU A 144 -24.50 9.31 -20.18
#